data_AF-A0A126PZI5-F1
#
_entry.id   AF-A0A126PZI5-F1
#
_cell.length_a   1.000
_cell.length_b   1.000
_cell.length_c   1.000
_cell.angle_alpha   90.00
_cell.angle_beta   90.00
_cell.angle_gamma   90.00
#
_symmetry.space_group_name_H-M   'P 1'
#
loop_
_entity.id
_entity.type
_entity.pdbx_description
1 polymer ?
#
loop_
_entity_poly.entity_id
_entity_poly.type
_entity_poly.pdbx_seq_one_letter_code
_entity_poly.pdbx_strand_id
1 'polypeptide(L)'
;MTYDELMSVIDTSQQDDWIFSDERGKYTYKKDLNIRIERPDIDHDTDKFSGEEWATEHPDPAAYRVVYEIYYGASFVEEMFMVSVDGHRATLPLPNRQTLTITRKQYRFAKIVDQLGTLDEYMRRAGLEVKECP
;
A
#
# COMPACT_ATOMS: atom_id res chain seq x y z
N MET A 1 -12.29 -15.51 -11.88
CA MET A 1 -12.33 -14.78 -10.60
C MET A 1 -13.21 -13.56 -10.76
N THR A 2 -14.10 -13.30 -9.81
CA THR A 2 -14.87 -12.04 -9.72
C THR A 2 -14.10 -10.98 -8.95
N TYR A 3 -14.61 -9.73 -8.92
CA TYR A 3 -14.02 -8.67 -8.11
C TYR A 3 -13.97 -9.05 -6.61
N ASP A 4 -15.08 -9.53 -6.05
CA ASP A 4 -15.17 -9.87 -4.62
C ASP A 4 -14.24 -11.02 -4.24
N GLU A 5 -14.10 -12.03 -5.11
CA GLU A 5 -13.16 -13.13 -4.91
C GLU A 5 -11.71 -12.62 -4.89
N LEU A 6 -11.35 -11.72 -5.80
CA LEU A 6 -10.01 -11.12 -5.82
C LEU A 6 -9.76 -10.29 -4.57
N MET A 7 -10.71 -9.44 -4.18
CA MET A 7 -10.55 -8.61 -2.99
C MET A 7 -10.49 -9.45 -1.70
N SER A 8 -11.15 -10.61 -1.68
CA SER A 8 -11.01 -11.59 -0.60
C SER A 8 -9.57 -12.15 -0.51
N VAL A 9 -8.91 -12.40 -1.66
CA VAL A 9 -7.47 -12.76 -1.67
C VAL A 9 -6.63 -11.65 -1.06
N ILE A 10 -6.90 -10.38 -1.39
CA ILE A 10 -6.17 -9.24 -0.81
C ILE A 10 -6.40 -9.12 0.71
N ASP A 11 -7.62 -9.35 1.22
CA ASP A 11 -7.89 -9.25 2.67
C ASP A 11 -7.26 -10.41 3.48
N THR A 12 -7.14 -11.59 2.87
CA THR A 12 -6.77 -12.83 3.59
C THR A 12 -5.34 -13.29 3.37
N SER A 13 -4.68 -12.86 2.29
CA SER A 13 -3.30 -13.25 2.00
C SER A 13 -2.29 -12.54 2.89
N GLN A 14 -1.13 -13.18 3.03
CA GLN A 14 0.03 -12.65 3.74
C GLN A 14 1.13 -12.30 2.74
N GLN A 15 2.09 -11.47 3.14
CA GLN A 15 3.20 -11.07 2.26
C GLN A 15 3.93 -12.25 1.63
N ASP A 16 4.15 -13.32 2.39
CA ASP A 16 4.83 -14.52 1.95
C ASP A 16 4.00 -15.39 0.99
N ASP A 17 2.70 -15.12 0.82
CA ASP A 17 1.89 -15.70 -0.26
C ASP A 17 2.22 -15.09 -1.64
N TRP A 18 3.06 -14.05 -1.71
CA TRP A 18 3.39 -13.33 -2.94
C TRP A 18 4.84 -13.55 -3.36
N ILE A 19 5.07 -13.61 -4.67
CA ILE A 19 6.39 -13.56 -5.28
C ILE A 19 6.64 -12.10 -5.61
N PHE A 20 7.62 -11.48 -4.94
CA PHE A 20 7.99 -10.10 -5.17
C PHE A 20 9.22 -9.99 -6.07
N SER A 21 9.13 -9.15 -7.10
CA SER A 21 10.23 -8.76 -7.97
C SER A 21 10.48 -7.28 -7.79
N ASP A 22 11.50 -6.96 -6.98
CA ASP A 22 11.85 -5.59 -6.60
C ASP A 22 12.19 -4.71 -7.81
N GLU A 23 13.06 -5.20 -8.70
CA GLU A 23 13.47 -4.51 -9.93
C GLU A 23 12.30 -4.12 -10.85
N ARG A 24 11.15 -4.80 -10.73
CA ARG A 24 9.97 -4.58 -11.58
C ARG A 24 8.81 -3.96 -10.81
N GLY A 25 8.90 -3.81 -9.49
CA GLY A 25 7.79 -3.43 -8.63
C GLY A 25 6.58 -4.37 -8.74
N LYS A 26 6.79 -5.66 -9.03
CA LYS A 26 5.69 -6.62 -9.28
C LYS A 26 5.54 -7.64 -8.16
N TYR A 27 4.30 -7.89 -7.77
CA TYR A 27 3.90 -8.93 -6.85
C TYR A 27 3.00 -9.91 -7.59
N THR A 28 3.32 -11.19 -7.58
CA THR A 28 2.49 -12.25 -8.17
C THR A 28 1.98 -13.19 -7.08
N TYR A 29 0.67 -13.41 -7.01
CA TYR A 29 0.12 -14.30 -5.99
C TYR A 29 0.47 -15.76 -6.27
N LYS A 30 1.05 -16.49 -5.30
CA LYS A 30 1.56 -17.85 -5.52
C LYS A 30 0.48 -18.87 -5.91
N LYS A 31 -0.75 -18.70 -5.41
CA LYS A 31 -1.85 -19.67 -5.64
C LYS A 31 -2.63 -19.40 -6.93
N ASP A 32 -2.56 -18.18 -7.47
CA ASP A 32 -3.10 -17.83 -8.78
C ASP A 32 -2.22 -16.76 -9.45
N LEU A 33 -1.42 -17.19 -10.42
CA LEU A 33 -0.45 -16.34 -11.11
C LEU A 33 -1.09 -15.27 -12.00
N ASN A 34 -2.42 -15.30 -12.19
CA ASN A 34 -3.14 -14.22 -12.87
C ASN A 34 -3.36 -13.01 -11.96
N ILE A 35 -3.31 -13.17 -10.63
CA ILE A 35 -3.44 -12.05 -9.69
C ILE A 35 -2.07 -11.39 -9.53
N ARG A 36 -2.01 -10.11 -9.87
CA ARG A 36 -0.78 -9.32 -9.79
C ARG A 36 -1.06 -7.98 -9.15
N ILE A 37 -0.08 -7.49 -8.41
CA ILE A 37 0.00 -6.09 -7.98
C ILE A 37 1.22 -5.51 -8.68
N GLU A 38 1.07 -4.35 -9.29
CA GLU A 38 2.16 -3.62 -9.92
C GLU A 38 2.30 -2.26 -9.24
N ARG A 39 3.53 -1.85 -8.98
CA ARG A 39 3.86 -0.50 -8.51
C ARG A 39 4.48 0.24 -9.70
N PRO A 40 3.74 1.15 -10.36
CA PRO A 40 4.31 2.03 -11.36
C PRO A 40 5.47 2.84 -10.80
N ASP A 41 6.37 3.28 -11.68
CA ASP A 41 7.47 4.16 -11.32
C ASP A 41 6.93 5.49 -10.75
N ILE A 42 7.63 6.01 -9.75
CA ILE A 42 7.29 7.27 -9.09
C ILE A 42 8.07 8.39 -9.79
N ASP A 43 7.39 9.46 -10.16
CA ASP A 43 8.02 10.70 -10.57
C ASP A 43 8.22 11.59 -9.34
N HIS A 44 9.46 11.71 -8.89
CA HIS A 44 9.78 12.46 -7.67
C HIS A 44 9.49 13.96 -7.76
N ASP A 45 9.31 14.52 -8.96
CA ASP A 45 8.93 15.92 -9.13
C ASP A 45 7.41 16.09 -9.04
N THR A 46 6.63 15.20 -9.66
CA THR A 46 5.16 15.33 -9.70
C THR A 46 4.43 14.62 -8.56
N ASP A 47 5.00 13.56 -7.99
CA ASP A 47 4.36 12.75 -6.95
C ASP A 47 4.72 13.21 -5.53
N LYS A 48 5.40 14.35 -5.38
CA LYS A 48 5.73 14.89 -4.07
C LYS A 48 4.46 15.10 -3.23
N PHE A 49 4.43 14.46 -2.07
CA PHE A 49 3.35 14.57 -1.10
C PHE A 49 3.76 15.53 0.03
N SER A 50 2.87 16.45 0.38
CA SER A 50 3.16 17.47 1.40
C SER A 50 1.88 18.00 2.03
N GLY A 51 2.04 18.71 3.16
CA GLY A 51 0.93 19.38 3.84
C GLY A 51 0.13 18.50 4.79
N GLU A 52 0.60 17.27 5.09
CA GLU A 52 -0.02 16.40 6.09
C GLU A 52 1.03 15.89 7.09
N GLU A 53 0.88 16.29 8.35
CA GLU A 53 1.86 16.03 9.43
C GLU A 53 2.16 14.54 9.60
N TRP A 54 1.13 13.68 9.54
CA TRP A 54 1.30 12.23 9.63
C TRP A 54 2.29 11.66 8.58
N ALA A 55 2.43 12.33 7.43
CA ALA A 55 3.31 11.91 6.35
C ALA A 55 4.68 12.62 6.36
N THR A 56 4.77 13.84 6.90
CA THR A 56 5.98 14.69 6.80
C THR A 56 6.69 14.94 8.12
N GLU A 57 6.09 14.59 9.27
CA GLU A 57 6.70 14.75 10.59
C GLU A 57 7.59 13.54 10.96
N HIS A 58 8.47 13.17 10.03
CA HIS A 58 9.49 12.14 10.21
C HIS A 58 10.89 12.79 10.15
N PRO A 59 11.96 12.09 10.59
CA PRO A 59 13.32 12.62 10.50
C PRO A 59 13.69 13.11 9.10
N ASP A 60 13.26 12.39 8.07
CA ASP A 60 13.22 12.90 6.69
C ASP A 60 11.79 13.33 6.33
N PRO A 61 11.54 14.63 6.05
CA PRO A 61 10.20 15.12 5.73
C PRO A 61 9.75 14.80 4.30
N ALA A 62 10.60 14.18 3.47
CA ALA A 62 10.25 13.81 2.11
C ALA A 62 9.17 12.72 2.10
N ALA A 63 8.04 13.04 1.47
CA ALA A 63 6.96 12.10 1.23
C ALA A 63 6.57 12.11 -0.25
N TYR A 64 6.14 10.96 -0.75
CA TYR A 64 5.75 10.77 -2.15
C TYR A 64 4.48 9.93 -2.25
N ARG A 65 3.56 10.32 -3.11
CA ARG A 65 2.41 9.50 -3.46
C ARG A 65 2.90 8.27 -4.20
N VAL A 66 2.35 7.11 -3.82
CA VAL A 66 2.61 5.84 -4.49
C VAL A 66 1.26 5.23 -4.87
N VAL A 67 1.19 4.72 -6.08
CA VAL A 67 0.04 3.97 -6.57
C VAL A 67 0.44 2.51 -6.66
N TYR A 68 -0.45 1.63 -6.25
CA TYR A 68 -0.36 0.22 -6.57
C TYR A 68 -1.59 -0.19 -7.37
N GLU A 69 -1.37 -0.86 -8.49
CA GLU A 69 -2.40 -1.29 -9.40
C GLU A 69 -2.61 -2.80 -9.26
N ILE A 70 -3.86 -3.22 -9.11
CA ILE A 70 -4.27 -4.60 -8.94
C ILE A 70 -4.81 -5.12 -10.28
N TYR A 71 -4.31 -6.26 -10.71
CA TYR A 71 -4.64 -6.89 -11.98
C TYR A 71 -5.15 -8.32 -11.80
N TYR A 72 -6.06 -8.73 -12.69
CA TYR A 72 -6.41 -10.14 -12.94
C TYR A 72 -6.21 -10.47 -14.42
N GLY A 73 -5.22 -11.32 -14.70
CA GLY A 73 -4.74 -11.50 -16.07
C GLY A 73 -4.29 -10.15 -16.63
N ALA A 74 -4.74 -9.80 -17.83
CA ALA A 74 -4.42 -8.51 -18.45
C ALA A 74 -5.33 -7.33 -18.02
N SER A 75 -6.37 -7.60 -17.22
CA SER A 75 -7.35 -6.58 -16.85
C SER A 75 -6.91 -5.82 -15.60
N PHE A 76 -6.85 -4.50 -15.70
CA PHE A 76 -6.82 -3.62 -14.53
C PHE A 76 -8.12 -3.77 -13.75
N VAL A 77 -8.02 -3.88 -12.42
CA VAL A 77 -9.16 -4.11 -11.53
C VAL A 77 -9.39 -2.90 -10.61
N GLU A 78 -8.36 -2.47 -9.89
CA GLU A 78 -8.44 -1.38 -8.91
C GLU A 78 -7.04 -0.83 -8.63
N GLU A 79 -6.98 0.42 -8.14
CA GLU A 79 -5.75 1.04 -7.63
C GLU A 79 -5.85 1.33 -6.13
N MET A 80 -4.73 1.25 -5.44
CA MET A 80 -4.58 1.57 -4.02
C MET A 80 -3.58 2.70 -3.85
N PHE A 81 -4.03 3.81 -3.27
CA PHE A 81 -3.19 4.96 -2.97
C PHE A 81 -2.50 4.81 -1.62
N MET A 82 -1.19 5.03 -1.64
CA MET A 82 -0.33 5.02 -0.46
C MET A 82 0.63 6.20 -0.52
N VAL A 83 1.36 6.42 0.57
CA VAL A 83 2.37 7.47 0.68
C VAL A 83 3.66 6.85 1.20
N SER A 84 4.72 6.96 0.42
CA SER A 84 6.07 6.66 0.85
C SER A 84 6.56 7.80 1.73
N VAL A 85 7.05 7.51 2.93
CA VAL A 85 7.46 8.50 3.93
C VAL A 85 8.90 8.24 4.40
N ASP A 86 9.47 9.22 5.10
CA ASP A 86 10.77 9.13 5.78
C ASP A 86 11.90 8.63 4.86
N GLY A 87 12.01 9.21 3.67
CA GLY A 87 13.06 8.84 2.70
C GLY A 87 12.93 7.41 2.18
N HIS A 88 11.69 6.96 1.93
CA HIS A 88 11.34 5.61 1.46
C HIS A 88 11.52 4.48 2.49
N ARG A 89 11.63 4.80 3.79
CA ARG A 89 11.72 3.79 4.85
C ARG A 89 10.40 3.09 5.17
N ALA A 90 9.28 3.74 4.87
CA ALA A 90 7.97 3.14 5.03
C ALA A 90 7.01 3.59 3.94
N THR A 91 6.01 2.76 3.64
CA THR A 91 4.90 3.11 2.76
C THR A 91 3.59 2.92 3.52
N LEU A 92 2.89 4.03 3.75
CA LEU A 92 1.69 4.07 4.56
C LEU A 92 0.44 4.17 3.69
N PRO A 93 -0.65 3.47 4.03
CA PRO A 93 -1.93 3.63 3.35
C PRO A 93 -2.46 5.06 3.53
N LEU A 94 -3.06 5.63 2.48
CA LEU A 94 -3.65 6.96 2.55
C LEU A 94 -4.89 6.95 3.47
N PRO A 95 -4.89 7.66 4.61
CA PRO A 95 -6.01 7.67 5.54
C PRO A 95 -7.11 8.65 5.11
N ASN A 96 -8.24 8.57 5.81
CA ASN A 96 -9.14 9.70 5.84
C ASN A 96 -8.45 10.89 6.54
N ARG A 97 -8.34 12.02 5.84
CA ARG A 97 -7.63 13.22 6.29
C ARG A 97 -8.12 13.81 7.61
N GLN A 98 -9.39 13.61 7.96
CA GLN A 98 -9.98 14.18 9.17
C GLN A 98 -9.85 13.25 10.37
N THR A 99 -10.00 11.95 10.15
CA THR A 99 -10.04 10.95 11.23
C THR A 99 -8.73 10.19 11.40
N LEU A 100 -7.79 10.32 10.46
CA LEU A 100 -6.56 9.51 10.38
C LEU A 100 -6.82 8.00 10.43
N THR A 101 -8.01 7.59 9.98
CA THR A 101 -8.38 6.17 9.94
C THR A 101 -8.23 5.60 8.55
N ILE A 102 -7.84 4.33 8.49
CA ILE A 102 -7.81 3.50 7.29
C ILE A 102 -8.78 2.35 7.40
N THR A 103 -9.22 1.81 6.26
CA THR A 103 -10.02 0.59 6.25
C THR A 103 -9.16 -0.64 6.51
N ARG A 104 -9.78 -1.72 7.01
CA ARG A 104 -9.12 -3.03 7.11
C ARG A 104 -8.53 -3.49 5.77
N LYS A 105 -9.24 -3.28 4.65
CA LYS A 105 -8.75 -3.59 3.31
C LYS A 105 -7.44 -2.86 2.99
N GLN A 106 -7.37 -1.55 3.27
CA GLN A 106 -6.14 -0.77 3.09
C GLN A 106 -5.01 -1.28 3.97
N TYR A 107 -5.30 -1.63 5.22
CA TYR A 107 -4.31 -2.20 6.13
C TYR A 107 -3.75 -3.55 5.61
N ARG A 108 -4.63 -4.47 5.20
CA ARG A 108 -4.23 -5.78 4.66
C ARG A 108 -3.41 -5.63 3.39
N PHE A 109 -3.84 -4.76 2.48
CA PHE A 109 -3.08 -4.44 1.29
C PHE A 109 -1.68 -3.89 1.64
N ALA A 110 -1.61 -2.93 2.56
CA ALA A 110 -0.35 -2.35 3.01
C ALA A 110 0.60 -3.42 3.61
N LYS A 111 0.07 -4.38 4.37
CA LYS A 111 0.87 -5.51 4.91
C LYS A 111 1.45 -6.42 3.82
N ILE A 112 0.75 -6.59 2.69
CA ILE A 112 1.27 -7.38 1.56
C ILE A 112 2.52 -6.71 0.96
N VAL A 113 2.45 -5.39 0.75
CA VAL A 113 3.51 -4.63 0.06
C VAL A 113 4.62 -4.11 0.98
N ASP A 114 4.51 -4.26 2.30
CA ASP A 114 5.48 -3.80 3.30
C ASP A 114 6.73 -4.70 3.41
N GLN A 115 7.63 -4.63 2.42
CA GLN A 115 8.83 -5.47 2.36
C GLN A 115 9.82 -5.26 3.52
N LEU A 116 9.78 -4.10 4.17
CA LEU A 116 10.67 -3.76 5.28
C LEU A 116 10.10 -4.14 6.65
N GLY A 117 8.82 -4.54 6.72
CA GLY A 117 8.16 -4.88 7.98
C GLY A 117 7.98 -3.67 8.91
N THR A 118 7.88 -2.46 8.34
CA THR A 118 7.87 -1.19 9.07
C THR A 118 6.47 -0.59 9.26
N LEU A 119 5.45 -1.15 8.58
CA LEU A 119 4.13 -0.54 8.49
C LEU A 119 3.51 -0.25 9.87
N ASP A 120 3.46 -1.25 10.76
CA ASP A 120 2.77 -1.12 12.04
C ASP A 120 3.45 -0.10 12.96
N GLU A 121 4.78 0.03 12.86
CA GLU A 121 5.54 1.04 13.59
C GLU A 121 5.24 2.44 13.06
N TYR A 122 5.32 2.64 11.74
CA TYR A 122 5.11 3.96 11.15
C TYR A 122 3.66 4.40 11.20
N MET A 123 2.69 3.49 11.11
CA MET A 123 1.28 3.79 11.39
C MET A 123 1.11 4.34 12.81
N ARG A 124 1.75 3.72 13.82
CA ARG A 124 1.69 4.18 15.21
C ARG A 124 2.31 5.56 15.38
N ARG A 125 3.46 5.81 14.75
CA ARG A 125 4.13 7.13 14.76
C ARG A 125 3.28 8.21 14.10
N ALA A 126 2.64 7.87 12.98
CA ALA A 126 1.78 8.75 12.20
C ALA A 126 0.35 8.90 12.79
N GLY A 127 0.03 8.23 13.89
CA GLY A 127 -1.30 8.26 14.51
C GLY A 127 -2.40 7.63 13.66
N LEU A 128 -2.06 6.71 12.77
CA LEU A 128 -3.02 6.04 11.89
C LEU A 128 -3.68 4.87 12.60
N GLU A 129 -5.01 4.80 12.52
CA GLU A 129 -5.81 3.74 13.13
C GLU A 129 -6.61 2.96 12.09
N VAL A 130 -6.76 1.65 12.31
CA VAL A 130 -7.62 0.83 11.45
C VAL A 130 -9.05 0.95 11.96
N LYS A 131 -9.95 1.47 11.13
CA LYS A 131 -11.38 1.45 11.43
C LYS A 131 -11.90 0.03 11.28
N GLU A 132 -12.25 -0.59 12.40
CA GLU A 132 -13.08 -1.79 12.37
C GLU A 132 -14.48 -1.38 11.86
N CYS A 133 -14.91 -1.95 10.74
CA CYS A 133 -16.31 -1.86 10.39
C CYS A 133 -17.10 -2.67 11.43
N PRO A 134 -18.19 -2.11 11.99
CA PRO A 134 -19.11 -2.85 12.86
C PRO A 134 -19.80 -4.01 12.12
#